data_AF-D2RKS8-F1
#
_entry.id   AF-D2RKS8-F1
#
_cell.length_a   1.000
_cell.length_b   1.000
_cell.length_c   1.000
_cell.angle_alpha   90.00
_cell.angle_beta   90.00
_cell.angle_gamma   90.00
#
_symmetry.space_group_name_H-M   'P 1'
#
loop_
_entity.id
_entity.type
_entity.pdbx_description
1 polymer ?
#
loop_
_entity_poly.entity_id
_entity_poly.type
_entity_poly.pdbx_seq_one_letter_code
_entity_poly.pdbx_strand_id
1 'polypeptide(L)'
;MESLDQEVHLVKSMDKVRREYMILSDEIRRRQKEAAEEGMQKGMEKGRQKEREANILGMLREKIPMETISRITHYSLDQIQKLGKLHGLL
;
A
#
# COMPACT_ATOMS: atom_id res chain seq x y z
N MET A 1 -37.21 10.43 2.16
CA MET A 1 -35.90 10.53 1.47
C MET A 1 -35.98 11.46 0.27
N GLU A 2 -36.98 11.31 -0.61
CA GLU A 2 -37.12 12.14 -1.84
C GLU A 2 -37.23 13.66 -1.62
N SER A 3 -37.89 14.11 -0.55
CA SER A 3 -38.02 15.55 -0.25
C SER A 3 -36.68 16.19 0.18
N LEU A 4 -35.82 15.42 0.84
CA LEU A 4 -34.51 15.89 1.31
C LEU A 4 -33.53 16.02 0.15
N ASP A 5 -33.53 15.07 -0.79
CA ASP A 5 -32.68 15.14 -1.98
C ASP A 5 -33.04 16.34 -2.86
N GLN A 6 -34.33 16.65 -3.01
CA GLN A 6 -34.79 17.84 -3.73
C GLN A 6 -34.33 19.14 -3.06
N GLU A 7 -34.43 19.22 -1.73
CA GLU A 7 -33.96 20.37 -0.95
C GLU A 7 -32.44 20.55 -1.06
N VAL A 8 -31.68 19.46 -0.97
CA VAL A 8 -30.22 19.45 -1.17
C VAL A 8 -29.85 19.92 -2.57
N HIS A 9 -30.58 19.49 -3.61
CA HIS A 9 -30.36 19.95 -4.97
C HIS A 9 -30.65 21.44 -5.16
N LEU A 10 -31.74 21.94 -4.56
CA LEU A 10 -32.08 23.37 -4.59
C LEU A 10 -31.01 24.21 -3.92
N VAL A 11 -30.56 23.81 -2.72
CA VAL A 11 -29.51 24.51 -1.98
C VAL A 11 -28.18 24.51 -2.75
N LYS A 12 -27.81 23.39 -3.39
CA LYS A 12 -26.64 23.29 -4.28
C LYS A 12 -26.73 24.17 -5.53
N SER A 13 -27.92 24.60 -5.94
CA SER A 13 -28.11 25.47 -7.12
C SER A 13 -27.85 26.95 -6.82
N MET A 14 -27.84 27.34 -5.55
CA MET A 14 -27.54 28.70 -5.11
C MET A 14 -26.05 29.02 -5.33
N ASP A 15 -25.72 30.12 -6.02
CA ASP A 15 -24.36 30.39 -6.53
C ASP A 15 -23.20 30.29 -5.52
N LYS A 16 -23.40 30.77 -4.28
CA LYS A 16 -22.37 30.67 -3.23
C LYS A 16 -22.16 29.22 -2.80
N VAL A 17 -23.26 28.53 -2.51
CA VAL A 17 -23.26 27.14 -2.07
C VAL A 17 -22.75 26.21 -3.18
N ARG A 18 -23.09 26.52 -4.45
CA ARG A 18 -22.60 25.78 -5.62
C ARG A 18 -21.07 25.81 -5.72
N ARG A 19 -20.45 26.98 -5.49
CA ARG A 19 -18.99 27.13 -5.52
C ARG A 19 -18.31 26.36 -4.39
N GLU A 20 -18.82 26.51 -3.16
CA GLU A 20 -18.30 25.78 -1.99
C GLU A 20 -18.45 24.26 -2.18
N TYR A 21 -19.59 23.82 -2.69
CA TYR A 21 -19.84 22.42 -3.02
C TYR A 21 -18.88 21.88 -4.08
N MET A 22 -18.61 22.65 -5.13
CA MET A 22 -17.68 22.26 -6.18
C MET A 22 -16.26 22.06 -5.62
N ILE A 23 -15.76 23.04 -4.86
CA ILE A 23 -14.43 22.97 -4.20
C ILE A 23 -14.34 21.75 -3.30
N LEU A 24 -15.34 21.53 -2.45
CA LEU A 24 -15.35 20.38 -1.55
C LEU A 24 -15.41 19.05 -2.31
N SER A 25 -16.20 18.98 -3.37
CA SER A 25 -16.32 17.77 -4.19
C SER A 25 -15.00 17.43 -4.89
N ASP A 26 -14.27 18.43 -5.37
CA ASP A 26 -12.98 18.25 -6.03
C ASP A 26 -11.90 17.88 -5.01
N GLU A 27 -11.91 18.47 -3.81
CA GLU A 27 -11.03 18.07 -2.71
C GLU A 27 -11.24 16.61 -2.30
N ILE A 28 -12.50 16.17 -2.17
CA ILE A 28 -12.83 14.77 -1.87
C ILE A 28 -12.30 13.84 -2.96
N ARG A 29 -12.53 14.17 -4.24
CA ARG A 29 -12.02 13.39 -5.38
C ARG A 29 -10.50 13.32 -5.38
N ARG A 30 -9.83 14.44 -5.09
CA ARG A 30 -8.36 14.49 -4.99
C ARG A 30 -7.86 13.55 -3.90
N ARG A 31 -8.42 13.65 -2.68
CA ARG A 31 -8.04 12.77 -1.57
C ARG A 31 -8.32 11.30 -1.82
N GLN A 32 -9.43 10.97 -2.48
CA GLN A 32 -9.73 9.60 -2.87
C GLN A 32 -8.69 9.05 -3.86
N LYS A 33 -8.26 9.87 -4.82
CA LYS A 33 -7.20 9.52 -5.77
C LYS A 33 -5.86 9.32 -5.07
N GLU A 34 -5.47 10.24 -4.20
CA GLU A 34 -4.25 10.15 -3.38
C GLU A 34 -4.25 8.88 -2.52
N ALA A 35 -5.36 8.59 -1.83
CA ALA A 35 -5.49 7.39 -1.01
C ALA A 35 -5.41 6.10 -1.83
N ALA A 36 -5.98 6.08 -3.05
CA ALA A 36 -5.88 4.94 -3.95
C ALA A 36 -4.44 4.74 -4.45
N GLU A 37 -3.75 5.81 -4.83
CA GLU A 37 -2.35 5.77 -5.25
C GLU A 37 -1.43 5.30 -4.12
N GLU A 38 -1.59 5.84 -2.91
CA GLU A 38 -0.85 5.39 -1.73
C GLU A 38 -1.12 3.91 -1.42
N GLY A 39 -2.38 3.48 -1.48
CA GLY A 39 -2.77 2.10 -1.25
C GLY A 39 -2.12 1.16 -2.26
N MET A 40 -2.08 1.55 -3.53
CA MET A 40 -1.44 0.80 -4.60
C MET A 40 0.08 0.72 -4.40
N GLN A 41 0.74 1.83 -4.07
CA GLN A 41 2.18 1.85 -3.80
C GLN A 41 2.55 0.96 -2.61
N LYS A 42 1.86 1.11 -1.48
CA LYS A 42 2.05 0.28 -0.27
C LYS A 42 1.81 -1.20 -0.58
N GLY A 43 0.80 -1.51 -1.37
CA GLY A 43 0.50 -2.87 -1.81
C GLY A 43 1.62 -3.48 -2.65
N MET A 44 2.12 -2.73 -3.64
CA MET A 44 3.23 -3.17 -4.49
C MET A 44 4.52 -3.36 -3.70
N GLU A 45 4.88 -2.42 -2.82
CA GLU A 45 6.08 -2.52 -1.98
C GLU A 45 6.01 -3.75 -1.06
N LYS A 46 4.88 -3.95 -0.38
CA LYS A 46 4.64 -5.13 0.47
C LYS A 46 4.69 -6.43 -0.33
N GLY A 47 4.15 -6.45 -1.55
CA GLY A 47 4.23 -7.59 -2.44
C GLY A 47 5.67 -7.94 -2.81
N ARG A 48 6.45 -6.95 -3.25
CA ARG A 48 7.88 -7.11 -3.57
C ARG A 48 8.70 -7.56 -2.36
N GLN A 49 8.42 -7.02 -1.18
CA GLN A 49 9.10 -7.45 0.04
C GLN A 49 8.81 -8.92 0.36
N LYS A 50 7.53 -9.33 0.33
CA LYS A 50 7.14 -10.73 0.55
C LYS A 50 7.79 -11.68 -0.44
N GLU A 51 7.85 -11.31 -1.71
CA GLU A 51 8.50 -12.11 -2.74
C GLU A 51 10.01 -12.27 -2.46
N ARG A 52 10.70 -11.18 -2.10
CA ARG A 52 12.13 -11.23 -1.73
C ARG A 52 12.38 -12.14 -0.53
N GLU A 53 11.56 -12.02 0.51
CA GLU A 53 11.66 -12.86 1.72
C GLU A 53 11.36 -14.33 1.39
N ALA A 54 10.34 -14.62 0.57
CA ALA A 54 10.03 -15.96 0.13
C ALA A 54 11.18 -16.61 -0.66
N ASN A 55 11.83 -15.83 -1.54
CA ASN A 55 12.99 -16.29 -2.30
C ASN A 55 14.18 -16.62 -1.37
N ILE A 56 14.47 -15.77 -0.37
CA ILE A 56 15.51 -16.04 0.64
C ILE A 56 15.20 -17.32 1.42
N LEU A 57 13.96 -17.49 1.87
CA LEU A 57 13.51 -18.70 2.57
C LEU A 57 13.63 -19.94 1.69
N GLY A 58 13.33 -19.83 0.39
CA GLY A 58 13.56 -20.89 -0.60
C GLY A 58 15.05 -21.27 -0.68
N MET A 59 15.93 -20.27 -0.83
CA MET A 59 17.38 -20.49 -0.85
C MET A 59 17.91 -21.16 0.44
N LEU A 60 17.39 -20.76 1.61
CA LEU A 60 17.73 -21.39 2.89
C LEU A 60 17.28 -22.87 2.95
N ARG A 61 16.08 -23.20 2.45
CA ARG A 61 15.61 -24.59 2.37
C ARG A 61 16.46 -25.46 1.45
N GLU A 62 16.95 -24.88 0.36
CA GLU A 62 17.91 -25.49 -0.56
C GLU A 62 19.34 -25.53 0.00
N LYS A 63 19.54 -25.13 1.27
CA LYS A 63 20.83 -25.12 1.99
C LYS A 63 21.90 -24.27 1.30
N ILE A 64 21.50 -23.23 0.57
CA ILE A 64 22.45 -22.26 0.00
C ILE A 64 23.11 -21.49 1.15
N PRO A 65 24.46 -21.32 1.16
CA PRO A 65 25.16 -20.59 2.22
C PRO A 65 24.67 -19.14 2.37
N MET A 66 24.56 -18.66 3.61
CA MET A 66 24.04 -17.31 3.91
C MET A 66 24.85 -16.20 3.24
N GLU A 67 26.17 -16.37 3.11
CA GLU A 67 27.07 -15.45 2.43
C GLU A 67 26.73 -15.35 0.94
N THR A 68 26.33 -16.47 0.32
CA THR A 68 25.88 -16.50 -1.07
C THR A 68 24.52 -15.82 -1.23
N ILE A 69 23.58 -16.11 -0.33
CA ILE A 69 22.26 -15.46 -0.32
C ILE A 69 22.40 -13.95 -0.15
N SER A 70 23.26 -13.50 0.78
CA SER A 70 23.58 -12.09 1.01
C SER A 70 24.09 -11.41 -0.26
N ARG A 71 25.07 -12.03 -0.93
CA ARG A 71 25.63 -11.51 -2.18
C ARG A 71 24.61 -11.40 -3.31
N ILE A 72 23.67 -12.35 -3.42
CA ILE A 72 22.64 -12.36 -4.49
C ILE A 72 21.50 -11.39 -4.20
N THR A 73 21.03 -11.35 -2.94
CA THR A 73 19.79 -10.65 -2.57
C THR A 73 20.02 -9.25 -1.99
N HIS A 74 21.28 -8.93 -1.68
CA HIS A 74 21.72 -7.75 -0.94
C HIS A 74 21.11 -7.63 0.47
N TYR A 75 20.64 -8.73 1.06
CA TYR A 75 20.28 -8.77 2.47
C TYR A 75 21.53 -8.98 3.32
N SER A 76 21.60 -8.30 4.46
CA SER A 76 22.68 -8.54 5.42
C SER A 76 22.57 -9.95 6.03
N LEU A 77 23.69 -10.48 6.52
CA LEU A 77 23.69 -11.77 7.21
C LEU A 77 22.74 -11.77 8.42
N ASP A 78 22.66 -10.67 9.17
CA ASP A 78 21.74 -10.51 10.30
C ASP A 78 20.26 -10.56 9.86
N GLN A 79 19.92 -9.90 8.74
CA GLN A 79 18.55 -9.94 8.20
C GLN A 79 18.17 -11.36 7.77
N ILE A 80 19.07 -12.06 7.07
CA ILE A 80 18.86 -13.45 6.64
C ILE A 80 18.72 -14.36 7.86
N GLN A 81 19.59 -14.20 8.85
CA GLN A 81 19.57 -15.00 10.07
C GLN A 81 18.27 -14.80 10.86
N LYS A 82 17.82 -13.56 11.03
CA LYS A 82 16.54 -13.25 11.67
C LYS A 82 15.37 -13.88 10.92
N LEU A 83 15.35 -13.74 9.59
CA LEU A 83 14.29 -14.30 8.76
C LEU A 83 14.26 -15.84 8.83
N GLY A 84 15.42 -16.49 8.78
CA GLY A 84 15.54 -17.94 8.90
C GLY A 84 15.11 -18.47 10.27
N LYS A 85 15.55 -17.83 11.36
CA LYS A 85 15.15 -18.19 12.74
C LYS A 85 13.66 -18.03 12.96
N LEU A 86 13.07 -16.93 12.47
CA LEU A 86 11.63 -16.68 12.55
C LEU A 86 10.81 -17.81 11.89
N HIS A 87 11.38 -18.47 10.89
CA HIS A 87 10.74 -19.57 10.15
C HIS A 87 11.30 -20.96 10.50
N GLY A 88 12.14 -21.08 11.54
CA GLY A 88 12.69 -22.36 12.01
C GLY A 88 13.66 -23.05 11.04
N LEU A 89 14.32 -22.29 10.15
CA LEU A 89 15.27 -22.82 9.17
C LEU A 89 16.74 -22.71 9.59
N LEU A 90 17.03 -21.95 10.67
CA LEU A 90 18.36 -21.66 11.20
C LEU A 90 18.37 -21.64 12.73
#